data_AF-A0A2N0NCU3-F1
#
_entry.id   AF-A0A2N0NCU3-F1
#
_cell.length_a   1.000
_cell.length_b   1.000
_cell.length_c   1.000
_cell.angle_alpha   90.00
_cell.angle_beta   90.00
_cell.angle_gamma   90.00
#
_symmetry.space_group_name_H-M   'P 1'
#
loop_
_entity.id
_entity.type
_entity.pdbx_description
1 polymer ?
#
loop_
_entity_poly.entity_id
_entity_poly.type
_entity_poly.pdbx_seq_one_letter_code
_entity_poly.pdbx_strand_id
1 'polypeptide(L)'
;MAEISTYQRILKDLRQLQPTEIVAYPPPYTTAASLEEKFDLINAAIERAKRIDNRILMLANVYYLGHFLEVGIQDNTRRVSRVEQTMRTTQTTPP
;
A
#
# COMPACT_ATOMS: atom_id res chain seq x y z
N MET A 1 -42.48 -21.51 -14.10
CA MET A 1 -41.50 -20.60 -13.46
C MET A 1 -41.22 -19.49 -14.45
N ALA A 2 -41.46 -18.23 -14.09
CA ALA A 2 -41.26 -17.12 -15.03
C ALA A 2 -39.76 -16.91 -15.26
N GLU A 3 -39.33 -16.96 -16.53
CA GLU A 3 -37.95 -16.67 -16.87
C GLU A 3 -37.63 -15.20 -16.59
N ILE A 4 -36.58 -14.97 -15.81
CA ILE A 4 -36.08 -13.62 -15.53
C ILE A 4 -35.44 -13.11 -16.82
N SER A 5 -36.00 -12.05 -17.39
CA SER A 5 -35.43 -11.45 -18.60
C SER A 5 -34.02 -10.94 -18.34
N THR A 6 -33.16 -10.98 -19.35
CA THR A 6 -31.76 -10.50 -19.27
C THR A 6 -31.67 -9.09 -18.66
N TYR A 7 -32.64 -8.24 -18.99
CA TYR A 7 -32.79 -6.90 -18.44
C TYR A 7 -32.95 -6.90 -16.91
N GLN A 8 -33.83 -7.74 -16.36
CA GLN A 8 -34.06 -7.83 -14.92
C GLN A 8 -32.83 -8.36 -14.16
N ARG A 9 -32.05 -9.24 -14.80
CA ARG A 9 -30.82 -9.78 -14.22
C ARG A 9 -29.74 -8.70 -14.10
N ILE A 10 -29.53 -7.93 -15.17
CA ILE A 10 -28.59 -6.78 -15.17
C ILE A 10 -29.03 -5.72 -14.16
N LEU A 11 -30.33 -5.39 -14.10
CA LEU A 11 -30.85 -4.42 -13.13
C LEU A 11 -30.67 -4.86 -11.68
N LYS A 12 -30.77 -6.15 -11.41
CA LYS A 12 -30.55 -6.73 -10.07
C LYS A 12 -29.08 -6.62 -9.67
N ASP A 13 -28.17 -6.92 -10.59
CA ASP A 13 -26.72 -6.83 -10.36
C ASP A 13 -26.30 -5.37 -10.15
N LEU A 14 -26.79 -4.43 -10.97
CA LEU A 14 -26.50 -2.99 -10.82
C LEU A 14 -27.09 -2.37 -9.55
N ARG A 15 -28.17 -2.94 -9.00
CA ARG A 15 -28.78 -2.49 -7.74
C ARG A 15 -28.07 -3.01 -6.49
N GLN A 16 -27.10 -3.90 -6.62
CA GLN A 16 -26.21 -4.23 -5.50
C GLN A 16 -25.29 -3.04 -5.26
N LEU A 17 -25.67 -2.19 -4.30
CA LEU A 17 -25.07 -0.89 -3.99
C LEU A 17 -23.59 -0.94 -3.60
N GLN A 18 -23.03 -2.12 -3.30
CA GLN A 18 -21.62 -2.35 -3.01
C GLN A 18 -21.37 -3.87 -3.00
N PRO A 19 -20.12 -4.32 -3.17
CA PRO A 19 -19.77 -5.70 -2.88
C PRO A 19 -20.22 -6.06 -1.46
N THR A 20 -20.90 -7.20 -1.29
CA THR A 20 -21.40 -7.68 0.00
C THR A 20 -20.28 -7.82 1.05
N GLU A 21 -19.03 -7.96 0.62
CA GLU A 21 -17.83 -7.91 1.45
C GLU A 21 -16.77 -7.00 0.81
N ILE A 22 -16.39 -5.94 1.53
CA ILE A 22 -15.16 -5.21 1.24
C ILE A 22 -14.03 -6.01 1.87
N VAL A 23 -13.30 -6.77 1.06
CA VAL A 23 -12.08 -7.45 1.53
C VAL A 23 -11.02 -6.38 1.76
N ALA A 24 -10.80 -6.04 3.04
CA ALA A 24 -9.69 -5.18 3.43
C ALA A 24 -8.38 -5.95 3.29
N TYR A 25 -7.48 -5.49 2.43
CA TYR A 25 -6.12 -6.02 2.32
C TYR A 25 -5.21 -5.20 3.23
N PRO A 26 -4.68 -5.74 4.33
CA PRO A 26 -3.77 -5.01 5.19
C PRO A 26 -2.40 -4.81 4.50
N PRO A 27 -1.60 -3.81 4.92
CA PRO A 27 -0.23 -3.67 4.47
C PRO A 27 0.58 -4.95 4.74
N PRO A 28 1.49 -5.34 3.85
CA PRO A 28 2.32 -6.54 4.04
C PRO A 28 3.45 -6.35 5.07
N TYR A 29 3.51 -5.19 5.74
CA TYR A 29 4.54 -4.82 6.70
C TYR A 29 3.94 -4.20 7.95
N THR A 30 4.68 -4.28 9.05
CA THR A 30 4.34 -3.59 10.30
C THR A 30 4.82 -2.14 10.26
N THR A 31 4.20 -1.28 11.07
CA THR A 31 4.61 0.13 11.18
C THR A 31 6.02 0.28 11.76
N ALA A 32 6.43 -0.66 12.62
CA ALA A 32 7.74 -0.68 13.27
C ALA A 32 8.89 -1.14 12.36
N ALA A 33 8.62 -1.80 11.24
CA ALA A 33 9.65 -2.28 10.32
C ALA A 33 10.48 -1.13 9.72
N SER A 34 11.77 -1.41 9.46
CA SER A 34 12.67 -0.47 8.81
C SER A 34 12.23 -0.15 7.37
N LEU A 35 12.85 0.86 6.76
CA LEU A 35 12.54 1.22 5.37
C LEU A 35 12.90 0.06 4.41
N GLU A 36 14.09 -0.51 4.55
CA GLU A 36 14.51 -1.65 3.72
C GLU A 36 13.61 -2.87 3.95
N GLU A 37 13.32 -3.19 5.21
CA GLU A 37 12.44 -4.32 5.56
C GLU A 37 11.04 -4.17 4.95
N LYS A 38 10.47 -2.96 4.97
CA LYS A 38 9.18 -2.67 4.34
C LYS A 38 9.23 -2.92 2.85
N PHE A 39 10.29 -2.47 2.18
CA PHE A 39 10.45 -2.67 0.74
C PHE A 39 10.55 -4.17 0.38
N ASP A 40 11.36 -4.93 1.12
CA ASP A 40 11.53 -6.37 0.91
C ASP A 40 10.23 -7.14 1.14
N LEU A 41 9.49 -6.79 2.20
CA LEU A 41 8.19 -7.40 2.51
C LEU A 41 7.14 -7.14 1.43
N ILE A 42 7.08 -5.92 0.89
CA ILE A 42 6.16 -5.59 -0.22
C ILE A 42 6.52 -6.39 -1.46
N ASN A 43 7.80 -6.45 -1.83
CA ASN A 43 8.25 -7.21 -3.00
C ASN A 43 7.96 -8.71 -2.83
N ALA A 44 8.25 -9.28 -1.68
CA ALA A 44 7.93 -10.68 -1.38
C ALA A 44 6.42 -10.95 -1.48
N ALA A 45 5.58 -10.02 -1.05
CA ALA A 45 4.12 -10.13 -1.16
C ALA A 45 3.63 -10.04 -2.61
N ILE A 46 4.23 -9.19 -3.45
CA ILE A 46 3.95 -9.11 -4.89
C ILE A 46 4.32 -10.43 -5.58
N GLU A 47 5.52 -10.95 -5.33
CA GLU A 47 5.97 -12.21 -5.94
C GLU A 47 5.14 -13.41 -5.47
N ARG A 48 4.70 -13.41 -4.21
CA ARG A 48 3.74 -14.40 -3.72
C ARG A 48 2.41 -14.29 -4.46
N ALA A 49 1.87 -13.09 -4.64
CA ALA A 49 0.60 -12.87 -5.34
C ALA A 49 0.66 -13.33 -6.81
N LYS A 50 1.78 -13.06 -7.50
CA LYS A 50 2.04 -13.57 -8.85
C LYS A 50 2.06 -15.11 -8.90
N ARG A 51 2.75 -15.76 -7.97
CA ARG A 51 2.85 -17.22 -7.90
C ARG A 51 1.51 -17.93 -7.71
N ILE A 52 0.56 -17.29 -7.01
CA ILE A 52 -0.78 -17.83 -6.79
C ILE A 52 -1.81 -17.31 -7.79
N ASP A 53 -1.38 -16.57 -8.83
CA ASP A 53 -2.21 -15.91 -9.85
C ASP A 53 -3.36 -15.06 -9.26
N ASN A 54 -3.12 -14.43 -8.11
CA ASN A 54 -4.12 -13.58 -7.46
C ASN A 54 -3.88 -12.11 -7.83
N ARG A 55 -4.55 -11.68 -8.90
CA ARG A 55 -4.44 -10.32 -9.43
C ARG A 55 -4.89 -9.24 -8.44
N ILE A 56 -5.94 -9.49 -7.65
CA ILE A 56 -6.45 -8.51 -6.68
C ILE A 56 -5.40 -8.28 -5.59
N LEU A 57 -4.83 -9.36 -5.06
CA LEU A 57 -3.77 -9.29 -4.05
C LEU A 57 -2.51 -8.62 -4.61
N MET A 58 -2.16 -8.89 -5.88
CA MET A 58 -1.04 -8.24 -6.55
C MET A 58 -1.26 -6.73 -6.62
N LEU A 59 -2.44 -6.27 -7.04
CA LEU A 59 -2.78 -4.85 -7.11
C LEU A 59 -2.77 -4.17 -5.75
N ALA A 60 -3.29 -4.83 -4.71
CA ALA A 60 -3.24 -4.32 -3.35
C ALA A 60 -1.78 -4.12 -2.87
N ASN A 61 -0.89 -5.09 -3.14
CA ASN A 61 0.52 -4.96 -2.77
C ASN A 61 1.25 -3.87 -3.57
N VAL A 62 0.94 -3.71 -4.86
CA VAL A 62 1.50 -2.63 -5.69
C VAL A 62 1.02 -1.25 -5.22
N TYR A 63 -0.23 -1.13 -4.78
CA TYR A 63 -0.71 0.09 -4.14
C TYR A 63 0.12 0.44 -2.90
N TYR A 64 0.40 -0.53 -2.04
CA TYR A 64 1.24 -0.31 -0.86
C TYR A 64 2.68 0.04 -1.19
N LEU A 65 3.22 -0.47 -2.32
CA LEU A 65 4.52 -0.02 -2.83
C LEU A 65 4.49 1.46 -3.19
N GLY A 66 3.50 1.89 -3.99
CA GLY A 66 3.36 3.29 -4.39
C GLY A 66 3.20 4.23 -3.19
N HIS A 67 2.30 3.89 -2.27
CA HIS A 67 2.09 4.66 -1.04
C HIS A 67 3.36 4.73 -0.17
N PHE A 68 4.10 3.63 -0.04
CA PHE A 68 5.37 3.60 0.67
C PHE A 68 6.43 4.50 0.02
N LEU A 69 6.53 4.50 -1.31
CA LEU A 69 7.48 5.35 -2.04
C LEU A 69 7.12 6.84 -1.91
N GLU A 70 5.83 7.17 -1.97
CA GLU A 70 5.37 8.56 -1.84
C GLU A 70 5.57 9.12 -0.43
N VAL A 71 5.15 8.36 0.59
CA VAL A 71 5.13 8.83 1.99
C VAL A 71 6.44 8.53 2.71
N GLY A 72 6.97 7.32 2.57
CA GLY A 72 8.14 6.84 3.30
C GLY A 72 9.45 7.50 2.87
N ILE A 73 9.62 7.77 1.57
CA ILE A 73 10.85 8.41 1.05
C ILE A 73 10.87 9.91 1.36
N GLN A 74 9.73 10.59 1.27
CA GLN A 74 9.64 12.00 1.65
C GLN A 74 10.01 12.22 3.12
N ASP A 75 9.50 11.39 4.03
CA ASP A 75 9.83 11.48 5.46
C ASP A 75 11.29 11.12 5.75
N ASN A 76 11.86 10.13 5.07
CA ASN A 76 13.28 9.80 5.25
C ASN A 76 14.20 10.93 4.76
N THR A 77 13.88 11.54 3.62
CA THR A 77 14.63 12.68 3.08
C THR A 77 14.59 13.88 4.04
N ARG A 78 13.42 14.15 4.64
CA ARG A 78 13.27 15.17 5.69
C ARG A 78 14.07 14.84 6.94
N ARG A 79 14.10 13.57 7.37
CA ARG A 79 14.90 13.13 8.52
C ARG A 79 16.40 13.31 8.29
N VAL A 80 16.92 12.90 7.12
CA VAL A 80 18.33 13.10 6.75
C VAL A 80 18.69 14.58 6.76
N SER A 81 17.89 15.44 6.11
CA SER A 81 18.13 16.88 6.09
C SER A 81 18.14 17.53 7.48
N ARG A 82 17.29 17.07 8.41
CA ARG A 82 17.23 17.58 9.79
C ARG A 82 18.44 17.11 10.62
N VAL A 83 18.90 15.88 10.42
CA VAL A 83 20.13 15.38 11.06
C VAL A 83 21.35 16.15 10.57
N GLU A 84 21.45 16.40 9.25
CA GLU A 84 22.54 17.21 8.68
C GLU A 84 22.54 18.65 9.19
N GLN A 85 21.36 19.28 9.32
CA GLN A 85 21.24 20.62 9.92
C GLN A 85 21.68 20.63 11.38
N THR A 86 21.30 19.61 12.16
CA THR A 86 21.67 19.49 13.58
C THR A 86 23.18 19.32 13.75
N MET A 87 23.80 18.47 12.92
CA MET A 87 25.25 18.23 12.92
C MET A 87 26.05 19.49 12.53
N ARG A 88 25.50 20.35 11.66
CA ARG A 88 26.11 21.64 11.28
C ARG A 88 26.02 22.68 12.41
N THR A 89 24.92 22.71 13.17
CA THR A 89 24.75 23.67 14.28
C THR A 89 25.61 23.36 15.50
N THR A 90 26.01 22.10 15.69
CA THR A 90 26.89 21.68 16.79
C THR A 90 28.38 21.92 16.54
N GLN A 91 28.79 22.29 15.32
CA GLN A 91 30.18 22.64 15.01
C GLN A 91 30.49 24.15 15.13
N THR A 92 29.48 24.99 15.33
CA THR A 92 29.64 26.46 15.44
C THR A 92 29.29 26.96 16.84
N THR A 93 29.99 26.49 17.86
CA THR A 93 30.05 27.18 19.14
C THR A 93 31.52 27.18 19.56
N PRO A 94 32.24 28.30 19.47
CA PRO A 94 33.61 28.36 19.96
C PRO A 94 33.63 28.37 21.50
N PRO A 95 34.73 27.92 22.12
CA PRO A 95 34.92 27.88 23.57
C PRO A 95 34.93 29.27 24.22
#